data_AF-A0A0J7JVF9-F1
#
_entry.id   AF-A0A0J7JVF9-F1
#
_cell.length_a   1.000
_cell.length_b   1.000
_cell.length_c   1.000
_cell.angle_alpha   90.00
_cell.angle_beta   90.00
_cell.angle_gamma   90.00
#
_symmetry.space_group_name_H-M   'P 1'
#
loop_
_entity.id
_entity.type
_entity.pdbx_description
1 polymer ?
#
loop_
_entity_poly.entity_id
_entity_poly.type
_entity_poly.pdbx_seq_one_letter_code
_entity_poly.pdbx_strand_id
1 'polypeptide(L)' 'MDRGDYVCVAANAYGQDKATIHLLVQEPPDFPRNLHVAEQGSRSILLAWSSPASDRDVNHASAPITNYIVQYKEAQ' A
#
# COMPACT_ATOMS: atom_id res chain seq x y z
N MET A 1 18.36 0.61 1.13
CA MET A 1 17.85 0.07 -0.15
C MET A 1 17.78 -1.43 0.05
N ASP A 2 16.67 -1.92 0.58
CA ASP A 2 16.49 -3.34 0.88
C ASP A 2 15.74 -4.04 -0.28
N ARG A 3 15.82 -3.45 -1.48
CA ARG A 3 15.22 -3.96 -2.70
C ARG A 3 16.28 -4.69 -3.52
N GLY A 4 15.93 -5.85 -4.06
CA GLY A 4 16.81 -6.60 -4.96
C GLY A 4 16.75 -8.10 -4.73
N ASP A 5 17.70 -8.80 -5.32
CA ASP A 5 17.76 -10.26 -5.26
C ASP A 5 18.55 -10.73 -4.03
N TYR A 6 17.92 -11.57 -3.24
CA TYR A 6 18.49 -12.22 -2.08
C TYR A 6 18.74 -13.68 -2.42
N VAL A 7 19.99 -14.13 -2.26
CA VAL A 7 20.37 -15.50 -2.57
C VAL A 7 20.62 -16.26 -1.28
N CYS A 8 19.77 -17.25 -1.01
CA CYS A 8 20.02 -18.25 0.01
C CYS A 8 20.99 -19.29 -0.53
N VAL A 9 22.02 -19.62 0.25
CA VAL A 9 23.03 -20.62 -0.10
C VAL A 9 23.07 -21.67 0.99
N ALA A 10 22.85 -22.93 0.60
CA ALA A 10 22.99 -24.07 1.49
C ALA A 10 24.14 -24.94 1.00
N ALA A 11 25.09 -25.27 1.87
CA ALA A 11 26.25 -26.08 1.54
C ALA A 11 26.51 -27.16 2.59
N ASN A 12 26.95 -28.32 2.14
CA ASN A 12 27.45 -29.41 2.98
C ASN A 12 28.70 -30.04 2.34
N ALA A 13 29.24 -31.11 2.93
CA ALA A 13 30.46 -31.77 2.45
C ALA A 13 30.36 -32.37 1.03
N TYR A 14 29.16 -32.53 0.49
CA TYR A 14 28.90 -33.18 -0.79
C TYR A 14 28.48 -32.21 -1.89
N GLY A 15 28.22 -30.95 -1.56
CA GLY A 15 27.84 -29.94 -2.54
C GLY A 15 27.18 -28.70 -1.95
N GLN A 16 26.64 -27.88 -2.86
CA GLN A 16 25.99 -26.62 -2.55
C GLN A 16 24.78 -26.42 -3.47
N ASP A 17 23.74 -25.79 -2.93
CA ASP A 17 22.56 -25.35 -3.66
C ASP A 17 22.29 -23.86 -3.41
N LYS A 18 21.56 -23.22 -4.34
CA LYS A 18 21.22 -21.80 -4.28
C LYS A 18 19.75 -21.56 -4.60
N ALA A 19 19.10 -20.70 -3.82
CA ALA A 19 17.75 -20.22 -4.08
C ALA A 19 17.73 -18.68 -4.13
N THR A 20 17.17 -18.11 -5.19
CA THR A 20 17.07 -16.65 -5.37
C THR A 20 15.66 -16.17 -5.06
N ILE A 21 15.56 -15.12 -4.23
CA ILE A 21 14.33 -14.45 -3.81
C ILE A 21 14.39 -13.01 -4.29
N HIS A 22 13.39 -12.56 -5.05
CA HIS A 22 13.32 -11.17 -5.51
C HIS A 22 12.52 -10.36 -4.48
N LEU A 23 13.17 -9.47 -3.74
CA LEU A 23 12.53 -8.62 -2.74
C LEU A 23 12.10 -7.28 -3.34
N LEU A 24 10.79 -7.06 -3.39
CA LEU A 24 10.17 -5.78 -3.72
C LEU A 24 9.74 -5.07 -2.44
N VAL A 25 10.35 -3.92 -2.16
CA VAL A 25 9.88 -3.02 -1.11
C VAL A 25 8.76 -2.16 -1.70
N GLN A 26 7.58 -2.18 -1.05
CA GLN A 26 6.42 -1.39 -1.43
C GLN A 26 6.17 -0.32 -0.37
N GLU A 27 5.81 0.87 -0.83
CA GLU A 27 5.37 1.93 0.06
C GLU A 27 3.88 1.76 0.41
N PRO A 28 3.42 2.30 1.56
CA PRO A 28 2.01 2.35 1.86
C PRO A 28 1.22 3.06 0.75
N PRO A 29 -0.07 2.73 0.55
CA PRO A 29 -0.89 3.45 -0.39
C PRO A 29 -1.01 4.92 -0.02
N ASP A 30 -1.03 5.76 -1.06
CA ASP A 30 -1.28 7.19 -0.90
C ASP A 30 -2.66 7.48 -0.28
N PHE A 31 -2.80 8.70 0.24
CA PHE A 31 -4.06 9.15 0.83
C PHE A 31 -5.14 9.35 -0.23
N PRO A 32 -6.42 9.07 0.10
CA PRO A 32 -7.55 9.42 -0.77
C PRO A 32 -7.60 10.92 -1.07
N ARG A 33 -8.02 11.27 -2.27
CA ARG A 33 -8.15 12.68 -2.71
C ARG A 33 -9.62 13.11 -2.71
N ASN A 34 -9.87 14.42 -2.66
CA ASN A 34 -11.21 14.99 -2.81
C ASN A 34 -12.25 14.44 -1.81
N LEU A 35 -11.90 14.31 -0.53
CA LEU A 35 -12.87 13.92 0.50
C LEU A 35 -13.94 15.02 0.64
N HIS A 36 -15.21 14.64 0.45
CA HIS A 36 -16.34 15.55 0.57
C HIS A 36 -17.60 14.83 1.05
N VAL A 37 -18.58 15.62 1.51
CA VAL A 37 -19.93 15.13 1.81
C VAL A 37 -20.70 15.06 0.49
N ALA A 38 -21.08 13.84 0.09
CA ALA A 38 -21.92 13.62 -1.08
C ALA A 38 -23.40 13.86 -0.74
N GLU A 39 -23.83 13.39 0.43
CA GLU A 39 -25.20 13.57 0.92
C GLU A 39 -25.23 13.76 2.44
N GLN A 40 -26.21 14.53 2.90
CA GLN A 40 -26.43 14.78 4.32
C GLN A 40 -27.86 14.41 4.70
N GLY A 41 -28.00 13.45 5.61
CA GLY A 41 -29.25 13.12 6.28
C GLY A 41 -29.36 13.78 7.65
N SER A 42 -30.47 13.54 8.36
CA SER A 42 -30.68 14.08 9.71
C SER A 42 -29.79 13.45 10.78
N ARG A 43 -29.34 12.20 10.57
CA ARG A 43 -28.51 11.42 11.52
C ARG A 43 -27.39 10.65 10.84
N SER A 44 -27.16 10.90 9.55
CA SER A 44 -26.16 10.20 8.75
C SER A 44 -25.55 11.16 7.73
N ILE A 45 -24.33 10.87 7.32
CA ILE A 45 -23.65 11.54 6.22
C ILE A 45 -23.11 10.47 5.27
N LEU A 46 -23.16 10.75 3.97
CA LEU A 46 -22.49 9.97 2.96
C LEU A 46 -21.21 10.70 2.57
N LEU A 47 -20.06 10.07 2.83
CA LEU A 47 -18.76 10.59 2.42
C LEU A 47 -18.34 9.94 1.11
N ALA A 48 -17.75 10.73 0.22
CA ALA A 48 -17.16 10.27 -1.03
C ALA A 48 -15.75 10.84 -1.20
N TRP A 49 -14.90 10.09 -1.89
CA TRP A 49 -13.51 10.43 -2.20
C TRP A 49 -13.05 9.73 -3.48
N SER A 50 -11.92 10.16 -4.01
CA SER A 50 -11.25 9.56 -5.17
C SER A 50 -10.05 8.70 -4.73
N SER A 51 -9.89 7.54 -5.36
CA SER A 51 -8.69 6.70 -5.17
C SER A 51 -7.46 7.43 -5.69
N PRO A 52 -6.30 7.36 -5.01
CA PRO A 52 -5.04 7.94 -5.48
C PRO A 52 -4.47 7.19 -6.70
N ALA A 53 -5.05 6.04 -7.08
CA ALA A 53 -4.53 5.14 -8.11
C ALA A 53 -4.48 5.73 -9.54
N SER A 54 -4.96 6.96 -9.76
CA SER A 54 -4.81 7.70 -11.02
C SER A 54 -3.46 8.42 -11.16
N ASP A 55 -2.67 8.50 -10.10
CA ASP A 55 -1.37 9.20 -10.05
C ASP A 55 -0.21 8.20 -9.89
N ARG A 56 -0.22 7.13 -10.69
CA ARG A 56 0.80 6.07 -10.58
C ARG A 56 2.14 6.58 -11.08
N ASP A 57 3.06 6.85 -10.17
CA ASP A 57 4.48 6.84 -10.49
C ASP A 57 4.89 5.39 -10.81
N VAL A 58 5.27 5.15 -12.06
CA VAL A 58 5.76 3.84 -12.54
C VAL A 58 7.03 3.41 -11.79
N ASN A 59 7.73 4.34 -11.14
CA ASN A 59 8.96 4.08 -10.41
C ASN A 59 8.74 3.68 -8.94
N HIS A 60 7.54 3.89 -8.37
CA HIS A 60 7.19 3.51 -7.01
C HIS A 60 6.03 2.51 -6.98
N ALA A 61 6.34 1.27 -6.60
CA ALA A 61 5.33 0.25 -6.38
C ALA A 61 4.61 0.54 -5.05
N SER A 62 3.59 1.39 -5.09
CA SER A 62 2.65 1.52 -3.98
C SER A 62 1.94 0.19 -3.76
N ALA A 63 1.78 -0.20 -2.49
CA ALA A 63 0.95 -1.34 -2.13
C ALA A 63 -0.50 -1.13 -2.63
N PRO A 64 -1.22 -2.21 -2.98
CA PRO A 64 -2.62 -2.11 -3.37
C PRO A 64 -3.49 -1.66 -2.19
N ILE A 65 -4.49 -0.83 -2.47
CA ILE A 65 -5.48 -0.42 -1.46
C ILE A 65 -6.42 -1.59 -1.18
N THR A 66 -6.44 -2.07 0.06
CA THR A 66 -7.32 -3.16 0.52
C THR A 66 -8.59 -2.66 1.21
N ASN A 67 -8.51 -1.52 1.89
CA ASN A 67 -9.60 -0.91 2.65
C ASN A 67 -9.32 0.57 2.92
N TYR A 68 -10.37 1.31 3.31
CA TYR A 68 -10.25 2.68 3.79
C TYR A 68 -10.63 2.74 5.28
N ILE A 69 -9.98 3.62 6.03
CA ILE A 69 -10.28 3.90 7.43
C ILE A 69 -10.87 5.31 7.50
N VAL A 70 -12.08 5.42 8.04
CA VAL A 70 -12.74 6.72 8.25
C VAL A 70 -12.57 7.11 9.72
N GLN A 71 -12.03 8.30 9.95
CA GLN A 71 -11.84 8.88 11.27
C GLN A 71 -12.60 10.20 11.37
N TYR A 72 -13.24 10.45 12.51
CA TYR A 72 -13.92 11.70 12.80
C TYR A 72 -13.54 12.19 14.19
N LYS A 73 -13.66 13.50 14.41
CA LYS A 73 -13.50 14.15 15.69
C LYS A 73 -14.58 15.22 15.81
N GLU A 74 -15.18 15.36 16.99
CA GLU A 74 -16.09 16.47 17.27
C GLU A 74 -15.34 17.81 17.26
N ALA A 75 -16.00 18.87 16.79
CA ALA A 75 -15.46 20.22 16.87
C ALA A 75 -15.31 20.62 18.34
N GLN A 76 -14.15 21.20 18.68
CA GLN A 76 -13.83 21.68 20.02
C GLN A 76 -14.44 23.07 20.28
#